data_AF-V8N999-F1
#
_entry.id   AF-V8N999-F1
#
_cell.length_a   1.000
_cell.length_b   1.000
_cell.length_c   1.000
_cell.angle_alpha   90.00
_cell.angle_beta   90.00
_cell.angle_gamma   90.00
#
_symmetry.space_group_name_H-M   'P 1'
#
loop_
_entity.id
_entity.type
_entity.pdbx_description
1 polymer ?
#
loop_
_entity_poly.entity_id
_entity_poly.type
_entity_poly.pdbx_seq_one_letter_code
_entity_poly.pdbx_strand_id
1 'polypeptide(L)'
;MLAGAPLAESGHSASLKPKTHSFKTHSFSAPTKCMRCTSLMVGLVRQGLACEACNFVCHVSCAAGASICPMPPEQLQKTLGVNPVNGTGTAFEGYLS
;
A
#
# COMPACT_ATOMS: atom_id res chain seq x y z
N MET A 1 -3.55 -9.48 53.76
CA MET A 1 -3.09 -10.17 52.53
C MET A 1 -4.35 -10.48 51.73
N LEU A 2 -4.72 -9.87 50.61
CA LEU A 2 -4.06 -9.07 49.58
C LEU A 2 -5.14 -8.17 48.91
N ALA A 3 -4.70 -7.06 48.32
CA ALA A 3 -5.51 -5.99 47.75
C ALA A 3 -6.32 -6.41 46.49
N GLY A 4 -7.56 -5.93 46.38
CA GLY A 4 -8.34 -5.97 45.14
C GLY A 4 -8.14 -4.67 44.36
N ALA A 5 -7.43 -4.72 43.24
CA ALA A 5 -7.21 -3.58 42.34
C ALA A 5 -8.41 -3.41 41.38
N PRO A 6 -8.85 -2.17 41.07
CA PRO A 6 -9.80 -1.95 39.98
C PRO A 6 -9.06 -1.94 38.64
N LEU A 7 -9.39 -2.88 37.75
CA LEU A 7 -8.96 -2.83 36.36
C LEU A 7 -9.75 -1.73 35.65
N ALA A 8 -9.04 -0.69 35.22
CA ALA A 8 -9.57 0.40 34.43
C ALA A 8 -9.86 -0.10 33.00
N GLU A 9 -11.13 -0.41 32.72
CA GLU A 9 -11.62 -0.66 31.37
C GLU A 9 -11.74 0.66 30.62
N SER A 10 -10.61 1.21 30.17
CA SER A 10 -10.57 2.33 29.24
C SER A 10 -10.89 1.82 27.84
N GLY A 11 -12.18 1.59 27.59
CA GLY A 11 -12.73 1.34 26.25
C GLY A 11 -12.48 2.53 25.33
N HIS A 12 -11.30 2.56 24.71
CA HIS A 12 -11.05 3.41 23.55
C HIS A 12 -11.85 2.84 22.39
N SER A 13 -13.10 3.29 22.25
CA SER A 13 -13.88 3.16 21.03
C SER A 13 -13.16 3.92 19.92
N ALA A 14 -12.20 3.25 19.29
CA ALA A 14 -11.52 3.75 18.11
C ALA A 14 -12.52 3.71 16.95
N SER A 15 -13.25 4.81 16.80
CA SER A 15 -14.03 5.15 15.61
C SER A 15 -13.22 4.76 14.36
N LEU A 16 -13.65 3.70 13.66
CA LEU A 16 -13.07 3.25 12.39
C LEU A 16 -13.44 4.26 11.30
N LYS A 17 -12.87 5.46 11.39
CA LYS A 17 -12.89 6.42 10.29
C LYS A 17 -12.07 5.80 9.16
N PRO A 18 -12.54 5.85 7.90
CA PRO A 18 -11.70 5.46 6.77
C PRO A 18 -10.42 6.30 6.84
N LYS A 19 -9.30 5.64 7.09
CA LYS A 19 -8.02 6.33 7.24
C LYS A 19 -7.52 6.71 5.85
N THR A 20 -7.14 7.97 5.70
CA THR A 20 -6.33 8.39 4.57
C THR A 20 -4.97 7.70 4.63
N HIS A 21 -4.38 7.40 3.48
CA HIS A 21 -3.03 6.85 3.44
C HIS A 21 -2.02 7.79 4.10
N SER A 22 -1.14 7.24 4.93
CA SER A 22 0.01 7.97 5.48
C SER A 22 1.20 7.78 4.55
N PHE A 23 1.32 8.67 3.57
CA PHE A 23 2.34 8.59 2.53
C PHE A 23 3.70 9.15 2.96
N LYS A 24 4.76 8.44 2.58
CA LYS A 24 6.13 8.90 2.69
C LYS A 24 6.88 8.67 1.39
N THR A 25 7.78 9.59 1.04
CA THR A 25 8.65 9.43 -0.13
C THR A 25 9.53 8.21 0.03
N HIS A 26 9.57 7.38 -1.02
CA HIS A 26 10.35 6.15 -1.05
C HIS A 26 11.18 6.07 -2.32
N SER A 27 12.40 5.55 -2.19
CA SER A 27 13.27 5.21 -3.32
C SER A 27 13.23 3.70 -3.53
N PHE A 28 12.75 3.26 -4.67
CA PHE A 28 12.64 1.85 -5.01
C PHE A 28 13.92 1.39 -5.72
N SER A 29 14.48 0.25 -5.31
CA SER A 29 15.68 -0.35 -5.89
C SER A 29 15.43 -1.05 -7.23
N ALA A 30 14.16 -1.32 -7.55
CA ALA A 30 13.72 -1.92 -8.81
C ALA A 30 12.56 -1.09 -9.40
N PRO A 31 12.36 -1.12 -10.74
CA PRO A 31 11.26 -0.39 -11.36
C PRO A 31 9.93 -0.90 -10.79
N THR A 32 9.21 -0.01 -10.10
CA THR A 32 8.03 -0.38 -9.31
C THR A 32 6.79 0.22 -9.98
N LYS A 33 5.72 -0.56 -10.11
CA LYS A 33 4.45 -0.06 -10.68
C LYS A 33 3.71 0.78 -9.66
N CYS A 34 3.13 1.89 -10.12
CA CYS A 34 2.18 2.66 -9.36
C CYS A 34 0.87 1.88 -9.26
N MET A 35 0.40 1.62 -8.04
CA MET A 35 -0.83 0.87 -7.80
C MET A 35 -2.11 1.64 -8.17
N ARG A 36 -1.99 2.94 -8.48
CA ARG A 36 -3.13 3.76 -8.92
C ARG A 36 -3.29 3.80 -10.45
N CYS A 37 -2.22 4.13 -11.17
CA CYS A 37 -2.25 4.32 -12.63
C CYS A 37 -1.59 3.17 -13.42
N THR A 38 -1.15 2.12 -12.71
CA THR A 38 -0.49 0.90 -13.24
C THR A 38 0.76 1.13 -14.07
N SER A 39 1.23 2.37 -14.16
CA SER A 39 2.44 2.78 -14.87
C SER A 39 3.67 2.64 -14.00
N LEU A 40 4.83 2.43 -14.61
CA LEU A 40 6.10 2.32 -13.89
C LEU A 40 6.51 3.67 -13.27
N MET A 41 7.01 3.63 -12.04
CA MET A 41 7.68 4.74 -11.39
C MET A 41 9.12 4.79 -11.89
N VAL A 42 9.42 5.80 -12.71
CA VAL A 42 10.72 6.00 -13.36
C VAL A 42 11.57 7.01 -12.60
N GLY A 43 12.90 6.84 -12.63
CA GLY A 43 13.87 7.70 -11.97
C GLY A 43 14.82 6.94 -11.03
N LEU A 44 15.94 7.55 -10.67
CA LEU A 44 16.98 6.91 -9.85
C LEU A 44 16.69 6.97 -8.34
N VAL A 45 15.99 8.00 -7.87
CA VAL A 45 15.64 8.20 -6.46
C VAL A 45 14.26 8.87 -6.34
N ARG A 46 13.60 8.68 -5.19
CA ARG A 46 12.32 9.33 -4.84
C ARG A 46 11.25 9.17 -5.94
N GLN A 47 11.17 7.99 -6.56
CA GLN A 47 10.30 7.76 -7.71
C GLN A 47 8.80 7.82 -7.35
N GLY A 48 8.47 7.67 -6.06
CA GLY A 48 7.09 7.75 -5.59
C GLY A 48 6.95 7.82 -4.08
N LEU A 49 5.75 7.49 -3.64
CA LEU A 49 5.32 7.47 -2.26
C LEU A 49 4.92 6.04 -1.87
N ALA A 50 5.19 5.66 -0.63
CA ALA A 50 4.73 4.43 0.00
C ALA A 50 3.89 4.78 1.24
N CYS A 51 2.75 4.11 1.40
CA CYS A 51 1.94 4.21 2.61
C CYS A 51 2.56 3.35 3.71
N GLU A 52 2.94 3.96 4.84
CA GLU A 52 3.58 3.24 5.96
C GLU A 52 2.64 2.24 6.67
N ALA A 53 1.31 2.38 6.49
CA ALA A 53 0.32 1.53 7.14
C ALA A 53 -0.08 0.28 6.34
N CYS A 54 -0.08 0.37 5.00
CA CYS A 54 -0.61 -0.69 4.13
C CYS A 54 0.26 -0.99 2.90
N ASN A 55 1.46 -0.43 2.82
CA ASN A 55 2.39 -0.61 1.71
C ASN A 55 1.83 -0.25 0.33
N PHE A 56 0.82 0.63 0.26
CA PHE A 56 0.34 1.15 -1.01
C PHE A 56 1.38 2.07 -1.63
N VAL A 57 1.83 1.76 -2.85
CA VAL A 57 2.87 2.52 -3.56
C VAL A 57 2.30 3.23 -4.78
N CYS A 58 2.61 4.51 -4.95
CA CYS A 58 2.11 5.32 -6.06
C CYS A 58 3.03 6.49 -6.43
N HIS A 59 2.84 7.08 -7.61
CA HIS A 59 3.49 8.36 -7.94
C HIS A 59 3.02 9.47 -6.99
N VAL A 60 3.85 10.51 -6.85
CA VAL A 60 3.48 11.71 -6.09
C VAL A 60 2.18 12.35 -6.61
N SER A 61 2.01 12.42 -7.93
CA SER A 61 0.79 12.92 -8.57
C SER A 61 -0.44 12.01 -8.36
N CYS A 62 -0.23 10.72 -8.09
CA CYS A 62 -1.29 9.74 -7.89
C CYS A 62 -1.80 9.70 -6.44
N ALA A 63 -1.09 10.34 -5.50
CA ALA A 63 -1.40 10.31 -4.07
C ALA A 63 -2.81 10.82 -3.74
N ALA A 64 -3.24 11.89 -4.42
CA ALA A 64 -4.56 12.49 -4.21
C ALA A 64 -5.72 11.58 -4.67
N GLY A 65 -5.46 10.65 -5.58
CA GLY A 65 -6.44 9.69 -6.08
C GLY A 65 -6.41 8.33 -5.38
N ALA A 66 -5.56 8.17 -4.36
CA ALA A 66 -5.51 6.95 -3.56
C ALA A 66 -6.75 6.87 -2.67
N SER A 67 -7.42 5.72 -2.68
CA SER A 67 -8.70 5.53 -1.99
C SER A 67 -8.50 5.19 -0.50
N ILE A 68 -9.08 4.08 -0.04
CA ILE A 68 -9.21 3.75 1.39
C ILE A 68 -7.97 2.99 1.88
N CYS A 69 -7.43 3.41 3.02
CA CYS A 69 -6.43 2.66 3.77
C CYS A 69 -7.11 1.93 4.95
N PRO A 70 -6.78 0.65 5.23
CA PRO A 70 -5.84 -0.21 4.51
C PRO A 70 -6.45 -0.88 3.26
N MET A 71 -5.65 -1.04 2.21
CA MET A 71 -6.06 -1.78 1.02
C MET A 71 -6.02 -3.30 1.30
N PRO A 72 -7.06 -4.08 0.93
CA PRO A 72 -7.02 -5.53 1.05
C PRO A 72 -5.94 -6.15 0.13
N PRO A 73 -5.24 -7.22 0.57
CA PRO A 73 -4.09 -7.80 -0.13
C PRO A 73 -4.40 -8.33 -1.53
N GLU A 74 -5.63 -8.75 -1.80
CA GLU A 74 -6.07 -9.20 -3.14
C GLU A 74 -6.07 -8.08 -4.19
N GLN A 75 -6.22 -6.81 -3.79
CA GLN A 75 -6.13 -5.67 -4.70
C GLN A 75 -4.67 -5.34 -5.03
N LEU A 76 -3.74 -5.58 -4.08
CA LEU A 76 -2.31 -5.39 -4.29
C LEU A 76 -1.76 -6.37 -5.33
N GLN A 77 -2.09 -7.66 -5.24
CA GLN A 77 -1.60 -8.68 -6.18
C GLN A 77 -2.04 -8.45 -7.63
N LYS A 78 -3.27 -7.97 -7.86
CA LYS A 78 -3.79 -7.69 -9.22
C LYS A 78 -3.01 -6.59 -9.94
N THR A 79 -2.41 -5.67 -9.21
CA THR A 79 -1.65 -4.55 -9.79
C THR A 79 -0.20 -4.90 -10.13
N LEU A 80 0.34 -6.00 -9.59
CA LEU A 80 1.78 -6.29 -9.60
C LEU A 80 2.22 -7.39 -10.59
N GLY A 81 1.32 -8.26 -11.08
CA GLY A 81 1.69 -9.33 -12.01
C GLY A 81 0.65 -9.56 -13.11
N VAL A 82 1.09 -10.15 -14.24
CA VAL A 82 0.16 -10.74 -15.23
C VAL A 82 -0.34 -12.05 -14.64
N ASN A 83 -1.63 -12.15 -14.37
CA ASN A 83 -2.24 -13.41 -14.01
C ASN A 83 -2.33 -14.30 -15.26
N PRO A 84 -1.70 -15.49 -15.25
CA PRO A 84 -1.57 -16.34 -16.43
C PRO A 84 -2.89 -16.99 -16.87
N VAL A 85 -3.91 -16.99 -16.02
CA VAL A 85 -5.22 -17.64 -16.28
C VAL A 85 -6.22 -16.66 -16.89
N ASN A 86 -6.24 -15.41 -16.41
CA ASN A 86 -7.22 -14.42 -16.84
C ASN A 86 -6.62 -13.27 -17.68
N GLY A 87 -5.30 -13.28 -17.90
CA GLY A 87 -4.59 -12.24 -18.67
C GLY A 87 -4.63 -10.85 -18.05
N THR A 88 -5.05 -10.70 -16.79
CA THR A 88 -5.13 -9.41 -16.11
C THR A 88 -3.81 -9.04 -15.47
N GLY A 89 -3.34 -7.82 -15.70
CA GLY A 89 -2.06 -7.33 -15.18
C GLY A 89 -1.20 -6.71 -16.26
N THR A 90 0.05 -6.37 -15.94
CA THR A 90 0.98 -5.73 -16.87
C THR A 90 2.31 -6.47 -16.83
N ALA A 91 2.83 -6.86 -18.00
CA ALA A 91 4.10 -7.61 -18.11
C ALA A 91 5.23 -6.81 -17.45
N PHE A 92 5.85 -7.37 -16.43
CA PHE A 92 7.08 -6.81 -15.86
C PHE A 92 8.10 -7.89 -15.50
N GLU A 93 7.67 -9.13 -15.31
CA GLU A 93 8.57 -10.29 -15.29
C GLU A 93 8.39 -11.11 -16.57
N GLY A 94 9.10 -10.69 -17.62
CA GLY A 94 9.60 -11.63 -18.60
C GLY A 94 10.98 -12.06 -18.13
N TYR A 95 11.14 -13.29 -17.64
CA TYR A 95 12.45 -13.90 -17.53
C TYR A 95 12.96 -14.05 -18.96
N LEU A 96 13.81 -13.12 -19.41
CA LEU A 96 14.62 -13.32 -20.60
C LEU A 96 15.67 -14.37 -20.24
N SER A 97 15.32 -15.64 -20.44
CA SER A 97 16.27 -16.75 -20.56
C SER A 97 17.03 -16.65 -21.87
#